data_AF-A0A9E1Q573-F1
#
_entry.id   AF-A0A9E1Q573-F1
#
_cell.length_a   1.000
_cell.length_b   1.000
_cell.length_c   1.000
_cell.angle_alpha   90.00
_cell.angle_beta   90.00
_cell.angle_gamma   90.00
#
_symmetry.space_group_name_H-M   'P 1'
#
loop_
_entity.id
_entity.type
_entity.pdbx_description
1 polymer ?
#
loop_
_entity_poly.entity_id
_entity_poly.type
_entity_poly.pdbx_seq_one_letter_code
_entity_poly.pdbx_strand_id
1 'polypeptide(L)'
;NGTWDLDGGTFSRGSLGAELDHGRDVRTYIEYREIDISNDQYLAVGLQYELSKRYSLNFSPSWNFNNDKLQSLHFAVTRHYPEFDLVGLVNYNEIQDETSYGFRFDLLKF
;
A
#
# COMPACT_ATOMS: atom_id res chain seq x y z
N ASN A 1 7.01 -14.13 -0.16
CA ASN A 1 7.61 -14.76 1.05
C ASN A 1 6.49 -15.55 1.75
N GLY A 2 6.73 -16.77 2.26
CA GLY A 2 5.67 -17.62 2.80
C GLY A 2 6.18 -18.53 3.92
N THR A 3 5.30 -18.84 4.88
CA THR A 3 5.59 -19.69 6.04
C THR A 3 4.54 -20.79 6.12
N TRP A 4 5.00 -22.04 6.13
CA TRP A 4 4.17 -23.24 6.22
C TRP A 4 4.21 -23.80 7.64
N ASP A 5 3.05 -24.15 8.21
CA ASP A 5 2.95 -24.82 9.51
C ASP A 5 2.80 -26.34 9.27
N LEU A 6 3.71 -27.12 9.85
CA LEU A 6 3.81 -28.56 9.65
C LEU A 6 2.99 -29.37 10.65
N ASP A 7 2.49 -28.75 11.73
CA ASP A 7 1.74 -29.46 12.78
C ASP A 7 0.24 -29.59 12.43
N GLY A 8 -0.28 -28.72 11.56
CA GLY A 8 -1.69 -28.71 11.13
C GLY A 8 -1.94 -29.11 9.67
N GLY A 9 -0.91 -29.19 8.83
CA GLY A 9 -1.05 -29.49 7.39
C GLY A 9 -1.70 -28.37 6.56
N THR A 10 -1.87 -27.16 7.13
CA THR A 10 -2.50 -26.00 6.47
C THR A 10 -1.49 -24.88 6.18
N PHE A 11 -1.78 -24.08 5.15
CA PHE A 11 -0.91 -23.01 4.69
C PHE A 11 -1.04 -21.76 5.58
N SER A 12 -0.24 -21.67 6.65
CA SER A 12 -0.40 -20.63 7.68
C SER A 12 -0.43 -19.18 7.16
N ARG A 13 0.49 -18.80 6.24
CA ARG A 13 0.51 -17.46 5.61
C ARG A 13 1.35 -17.44 4.33
N GLY A 14 0.85 -16.75 3.31
CA GLY A 14 1.54 -16.55 2.03
C GLY A 14 1.47 -15.15 1.50
N SER A 15 2.51 -14.73 0.78
CA SER A 15 2.46 -13.53 -0.07
C SER A 15 3.18 -13.77 -1.39
N LEU A 16 2.54 -13.36 -2.47
CA LEU A 16 3.08 -13.31 -3.82
C LEU A 16 2.86 -11.89 -4.36
N GLY A 17 3.91 -11.28 -4.88
CA GLY A 17 3.81 -9.94 -5.45
C GLY A 17 4.71 -9.79 -6.66
N ALA A 18 4.34 -8.84 -7.51
CA ALA A 18 5.13 -8.41 -8.64
C ALA A 18 5.15 -6.88 -8.66
N GLU A 19 6.30 -6.34 -9.02
CA GLU A 19 6.50 -4.91 -9.22
C GLU A 19 7.02 -4.69 -10.63
N LEU A 20 6.50 -3.64 -11.26
CA LEU A 20 6.94 -3.20 -12.57
C LEU A 20 7.36 -1.73 -12.49
N ASP A 21 8.62 -1.52 -12.82
CA ASP A 21 9.23 -0.22 -13.01
C ASP A 21 9.05 0.17 -14.49
N HIS A 22 8.18 1.13 -14.77
CA HIS A 22 7.91 1.59 -16.14
C HIS A 22 9.00 2.55 -16.66
N GLY A 23 10.08 2.75 -15.90
CA GLY A 23 11.18 3.64 -16.23
C GLY A 23 11.20 4.86 -15.32
N ARG A 24 11.29 6.06 -15.91
CA ARG A 24 11.74 7.22 -15.15
C ARG A 24 10.83 7.64 -14.00
N ASP A 25 9.52 7.51 -14.15
CA ASP A 25 8.59 8.25 -13.32
C ASP A 25 7.44 7.40 -12.75
N VAL A 26 7.20 6.18 -13.23
CA VAL A 26 6.04 5.38 -12.81
C VAL A 26 6.48 4.00 -12.34
N ARG A 27 6.05 3.62 -11.15
CA ARG A 27 6.19 2.27 -10.59
C ARG A 27 4.82 1.76 -10.18
N THR A 28 4.51 0.52 -10.56
CA THR A 28 3.27 -0.15 -10.17
C THR A 28 3.58 -1.47 -9.52
N TYR A 29 2.80 -1.87 -8.52
CA TYR A 29 2.89 -3.20 -7.95
C TYR A 29 1.52 -3.84 -7.77
N ILE A 30 1.54 -5.15 -7.67
CA ILE A 30 0.41 -5.96 -7.26
C ILE A 30 0.91 -6.97 -6.22
N GLU A 31 0.19 -7.11 -5.10
CA GLU A 31 0.49 -8.07 -4.05
C GLU A 31 -0.79 -8.85 -3.72
N TYR A 32 -0.69 -10.18 -3.78
CA TYR A 32 -1.67 -11.10 -3.23
C TYR A 32 -1.15 -11.69 -1.93
N ARG A 33 -1.97 -11.69 -0.87
CA ARG A 33 -1.61 -12.23 0.44
C ARG A 33 -2.75 -13.04 1.03
N GLU A 34 -2.40 -14.17 1.63
CA GLU A 34 -3.34 -15.06 2.30
C GLU A 34 -2.94 -15.27 3.76
N ILE A 35 -3.94 -15.24 4.65
CA ILE A 35 -3.80 -15.43 6.10
C ILE A 35 -4.83 -16.48 6.55
N ASP A 36 -4.36 -17.70 6.82
CA ASP A 36 -5.20 -18.87 7.11
C ASP A 36 -5.94 -18.75 8.45
N ILE A 37 -5.31 -18.14 9.46
CA ILE A 37 -5.90 -17.95 10.80
C ILE A 37 -7.25 -17.20 10.74
N SER A 38 -7.41 -16.27 9.78
CA SER A 38 -8.66 -15.53 9.57
C SER A 38 -9.38 -15.92 8.28
N ASN A 39 -8.84 -16.89 7.53
CA ASN A 39 -9.28 -17.25 6.17
C ASN A 39 -9.44 -16.02 5.25
N ASP A 40 -8.54 -15.04 5.40
CA ASP A 40 -8.60 -13.81 4.61
C ASP A 40 -7.63 -13.86 3.44
N GLN A 41 -8.11 -13.36 2.30
CA GLN A 41 -7.36 -13.22 1.07
C GLN A 41 -7.37 -11.76 0.66
N TYR A 42 -6.19 -11.16 0.54
CA TYR A 42 -6.03 -9.75 0.24
C TYR A 42 -5.38 -9.58 -1.13
N LEU A 43 -5.92 -8.66 -1.92
CA LEU A 43 -5.24 -8.12 -3.10
C LEU A 43 -4.96 -6.64 -2.89
N ALA A 44 -3.71 -6.25 -3.03
CA ALA A 44 -3.29 -4.85 -3.04
C ALA A 44 -2.72 -4.51 -4.42
N VAL A 45 -3.05 -3.30 -4.88
CA VAL A 45 -2.45 -2.69 -6.06
C VAL A 45 -1.83 -1.38 -5.62
N GLY A 46 -0.69 -1.01 -6.18
CA GLY A 46 -0.10 0.29 -5.92
C GLY A 46 0.43 0.97 -7.16
N LEU A 47 0.38 2.29 -7.12
CA LEU A 47 0.90 3.22 -8.11
C LEU A 47 1.74 4.27 -7.39
N GLN A 48 2.98 4.42 -7.81
CA GLN A 48 3.86 5.52 -7.46
C GLN A 48 4.15 6.28 -8.75
N TYR A 49 3.90 7.59 -8.75
CA TYR A 49 4.06 8.42 -9.93
C TYR A 49 4.78 9.74 -9.58
N GLU A 50 5.96 9.94 -10.17
CA GLU A 50 6.70 11.19 -10.19
C GLU A 50 6.12 12.12 -11.28
N LEU A 51 5.16 12.97 -10.94
CA LEU A 51 4.53 13.88 -11.91
C LEU A 51 5.54 14.89 -12.45
N SER A 52 6.45 15.31 -11.57
CA SER A 52 7.55 16.22 -11.87
C SER A 52 8.56 16.18 -10.75
N LYS A 53 9.71 16.85 -10.92
CA LYS A 53 10.68 17.07 -9.84
C LYS A 53 10.12 17.72 -8.56
N ARG A 54 8.92 18.29 -8.61
CA ARG A 54 8.26 18.99 -7.50
C ARG A 54 7.10 18.21 -6.89
N TYR A 55 6.62 17.15 -7.54
CA TYR A 55 5.39 16.47 -7.13
C TYR A 55 5.45 14.98 -7.39
N SER A 56 5.09 14.19 -6.39
CA SER A 56 4.86 12.76 -6.51
C SER A 56 3.49 12.37 -5.95
N LEU A 57 2.96 11.26 -6.48
CA LEU A 57 1.71 10.64 -6.06
C LEU A 57 1.97 9.21 -5.62
N ASN A 58 1.30 8.80 -4.55
CA ASN A 58 1.20 7.41 -4.13
C ASN A 58 -0.28 7.05 -3.97
N PHE A 59 -0.69 5.96 -4.60
CA PHE A 59 -2.03 5.42 -4.49
C PHE A 59 -1.97 3.91 -4.29
N SER A 60 -2.63 3.41 -3.25
CA SER A 60 -2.60 1.99 -2.89
C SER A 60 -3.91 1.54 -2.25
N PRO A 61 -4.88 1.04 -3.05
CA PRO A 61 -6.04 0.33 -2.55
C PRO A 61 -5.71 -1.14 -2.25
N SER A 62 -6.45 -1.71 -1.29
CA SER A 62 -6.47 -3.15 -1.05
C SER A 62 -7.89 -3.65 -0.82
N TRP A 63 -8.16 -4.88 -1.23
CA TRP A 63 -9.44 -5.56 -1.07
C TRP A 63 -9.27 -6.86 -0.30
N ASN A 64 -10.29 -7.23 0.47
CA ASN A 64 -10.41 -8.58 1.01
C ASN A 64 -11.40 -9.36 0.13
N PHE A 65 -10.92 -10.43 -0.51
CA PHE A 65 -11.69 -11.28 -1.42
C PHE A 65 -12.57 -12.30 -0.69
N ASN A 66 -12.38 -12.51 0.61
CA ASN A 66 -13.29 -13.35 1.38
C ASN A 66 -14.66 -12.67 1.57
N ASN A 67 -14.71 -11.33 1.58
CA ASN A 67 -15.94 -10.56 1.79
C ASN A 67 -16.24 -9.56 0.64
N ASP A 68 -15.44 -9.56 -0.42
CA ASP A 68 -15.52 -8.68 -1.59
C ASP A 68 -15.56 -7.16 -1.26
N LYS A 69 -14.90 -6.76 -0.17
CA LYS A 69 -14.87 -5.35 0.27
C LYS A 69 -13.52 -4.70 0.04
N LEU A 70 -13.55 -3.38 -0.17
CA LEU A 70 -12.37 -2.54 -0.04
C LEU A 70 -11.91 -2.59 1.43
N GLN A 71 -10.69 -3.06 1.65
CA GLN A 71 -10.12 -3.21 2.96
C GLN A 71 -9.42 -1.92 3.42
N SER A 72 -8.65 -1.32 2.52
CA SER A 72 -7.93 -0.09 2.81
C SER A 72 -7.69 0.72 1.54
N LEU A 73 -7.50 2.01 1.71
CA LEU A 73 -7.02 2.89 0.65
C LEU A 73 -6.00 3.85 1.24
N HIS A 74 -4.84 3.95 0.59
CA HIS A 74 -3.85 4.97 0.86
C HIS A 74 -3.74 5.87 -0.37
N PHE A 75 -3.86 7.18 -0.16
CA PHE A 75 -3.58 8.18 -1.18
C PHE A 75 -2.70 9.27 -0.57
N ALA A 76 -1.59 9.57 -1.23
CA ALA A 76 -0.69 10.64 -0.84
C ALA A 76 -0.27 11.47 -2.04
N VAL A 77 -0.23 12.79 -1.84
CA VAL A 77 0.38 13.75 -2.75
C VAL A 77 1.51 14.41 -2.01
N THR A 78 2.71 14.30 -2.55
CA THR A 78 3.89 14.95 -1.97
C THR A 78 4.30 16.11 -2.86
N ARG A 79 4.56 17.26 -2.25
CA ARG A 79 5.26 18.38 -2.87
C ARG A 79 6.66 18.48 -2.30
N HIS A 80 7.64 18.42 -3.19
CA HIS A 80 9.06 18.45 -2.82
C HIS A 80 9.59 19.89 -2.74
N TYR A 81 10.18 20.23 -1.61
CA TYR A 81 10.97 21.45 -1.41
C TYR A 81 12.43 21.08 -1.12
N PRO A 82 13.39 22.03 -1.27
CA PRO A 82 14.80 21.74 -1.00
C PRO A 82 15.11 21.28 0.43
N GLU A 83 14.26 21.64 1.39
CA GLU A 83 14.52 21.45 2.83
C GLU A 83 13.52 20.48 3.49
N PHE A 84 12.36 20.25 2.86
CA PHE A 84 11.31 19.40 3.41
C PHE A 84 10.35 18.91 2.31
N ASP A 85 9.62 17.86 2.61
CA ASP A 85 8.48 17.41 1.81
C ASP A 85 7.18 17.75 2.53
N LEU A 86 6.23 18.33 1.78
CA LEU A 86 4.86 18.53 2.23
C LEU A 86 4.00 17.40 1.67
N VAL A 87 3.47 16.55 2.54
CA VAL A 87 2.65 15.40 2.17
C VAL A 87 1.20 15.65 2.57
N GLY A 88 0.29 15.68 1.60
CA GLY A 88 -1.15 15.56 1.84
C GLY A 88 -1.54 14.08 1.77
N LEU A 89 -2.26 13.59 2.77
CA LEU A 89 -2.61 12.17 2.89
C LEU A 89 -4.10 11.96 3.14
N VAL A 90 -4.63 10.89 2.55
CA VAL A 90 -5.95 10.34 2.84
C VAL A 90 -5.78 8.83 3.02
N ASN A 91 -6.24 8.32 4.16
CA ASN A 91 -6.28 6.90 4.45
C ASN A 91 -7.70 6.48 4.77
N TYR A 92 -8.07 5.31 4.31
CA TYR A 92 -9.27 4.62 4.71
C TYR A 92 -8.90 3.22 5.19
N ASN A 93 -9.52 2.79 6.28
CA ASN A 93 -9.33 1.47 6.89
C ASN A 93 -10.67 0.90 7.34
N GLU A 94 -11.16 -0.13 6.65
CA GLU A 94 -12.42 -0.79 6.95
C GLU A 94 -12.39 -1.55 8.28
N ILE A 95 -11.22 -2.06 8.73
CA ILE A 95 -11.12 -2.78 10.02
C ILE A 95 -11.50 -1.88 11.19
N GLN A 96 -11.15 -0.59 11.08
CA GLN A 96 -11.39 0.42 12.11
C GLN A 96 -12.61 1.31 11.79
N ASP A 97 -13.26 1.10 10.64
CA ASP A 97 -14.29 1.98 10.08
C ASP A 97 -13.87 3.46 10.11
N GLU A 98 -12.62 3.72 9.73
CA GLU A 98 -12.01 5.05 9.86
C GLU A 98 -11.55 5.58 8.50
N THR A 99 -11.85 6.86 8.26
CA THR A 99 -11.19 7.67 7.23
C THR A 99 -10.41 8.78 7.90
N SER A 100 -9.09 8.81 7.69
CA SER A 100 -8.21 9.86 8.19
C SER A 100 -7.63 10.67 7.03
N TYR A 101 -7.44 11.96 7.26
CA TYR A 101 -6.82 12.86 6.29
C TYR A 101 -5.96 13.88 7.03
N GLY A 102 -4.93 14.37 6.37
CA GLY A 102 -4.05 15.35 7.00
C GLY A 102 -2.90 15.81 6.12
N PHE A 103 -2.06 16.62 6.74
CA PHE A 103 -0.81 17.09 6.17
C PHE A 103 0.35 16.68 7.08
N ARG A 104 1.46 16.26 6.48
CA ARG A 104 2.70 15.92 7.16
C ARG A 104 3.85 16.71 6.55
N PHE A 105 4.78 17.14 7.40
CA PHE A 105 6.02 17.76 6.99
C PHE A 105 7.17 16.81 7.31
N ASP A 106 7.87 16.36 6.28
CA ASP A 106 9.02 15.48 6.43
C ASP A 106 10.29 16.31 6.17
N LEU A 107 11.04 16.64 7.23
CA LEU A 107 12.32 17.34 7.07
C LEU A 107 13.34 16.44 6.39
N LEU A 108 13.98 16.95 5.34
CA LEU A 108 15.11 16.28 4.70
C LEU A 108 16.33 16.53 5.60
N LYS A 109 16.82 15.48 6.28
CA LYS A 109 18.04 15.58 7.07
C LYS A 109 19.23 15.84 6.13
N PHE A 110 19.99 16.89 6.42
CA PHE A 110 21.27 17.21 5.80
C PHE A 110 22.40 16.41 6.44
#